data_AF-A0A1H8FUV8-F1
#
_entry.id   AF-A0A1H8FUV8-F1
#
_cell.length_a   1.000
_cell.length_b   1.000
_cell.length_c   1.000
_cell.angle_alpha   90.00
_cell.angle_beta   90.00
_cell.angle_gamma   90.00
#
_symmetry.space_group_name_H-M   'P 1'
#
loop_
_entity.id
_entity.type
_entity.pdbx_description
1 polymer ?
#
loop_
_entity_poly.entity_id
_entity_poly.type
_entity_poly.pdbx_seq_one_letter_code
_entity_poly.pdbx_strand_id
1 'polypeptide(L)'
;MNNPADDDKKFDTPDIPSTLDIAAIADIADSNLNDREMRRQVVAQKLIDTHTPGFQAEFDPDEAELLGAFKEDALSENDALDSSIDQPHSVDGGQ
;
A
#
# COMPACT_ATOMS: atom_id res chain seq x y z
N MET A 1 54.68 -44.06 30.44
CA MET A 1 53.47 -44.34 29.64
C MET A 1 52.90 -43.00 29.21
N ASN A 2 53.21 -42.56 28.00
CA ASN A 2 52.48 -41.46 27.36
C ASN A 2 51.26 -42.12 26.73
N ASN A 3 50.05 -41.72 27.12
CA ASN A 3 48.85 -42.12 26.40
C ASN A 3 48.47 -41.01 25.41
N PRO A 4 48.53 -41.28 24.09
CA PRO A 4 48.09 -40.37 23.04
C PRO A 4 46.64 -40.69 22.66
N ALA A 5 45.72 -39.76 22.91
CA ALA A 5 44.40 -39.59 22.30
C ALA A 5 43.79 -38.37 23.03
N ASP A 6 43.64 -37.21 22.39
CA ASP A 6 42.59 -36.98 21.40
C ASP A 6 41.24 -37.37 21.99
N ASP A 7 40.63 -36.43 22.71
CA ASP A 7 39.18 -36.31 22.76
C ASP A 7 38.90 -34.82 22.89
N ASP A 8 38.67 -34.21 21.73
CA ASP A 8 38.04 -32.92 21.55
C ASP A 8 37.11 -32.59 22.70
N LYS A 9 37.49 -31.59 23.52
CA LYS A 9 36.46 -30.79 24.18
C LYS A 9 35.68 -30.10 23.07
N LYS A 10 34.71 -30.81 22.50
CA LYS A 10 33.54 -30.23 21.85
C LYS A 10 33.10 -29.14 22.80
N PHE A 11 33.36 -27.89 22.42
CA PHE A 11 32.56 -26.79 22.87
C PHE A 11 31.14 -27.22 22.52
N ASP A 12 30.39 -27.64 23.53
CA ASP A 12 28.93 -27.63 23.53
C ASP A 12 28.56 -26.17 23.25
N THR A 13 28.59 -25.82 21.97
CA THR A 13 27.92 -24.64 21.48
C THR A 13 26.46 -24.91 21.83
N PRO A 14 25.81 -24.06 22.63
CA PRO A 14 24.40 -24.24 22.89
C PRO A 14 23.73 -24.33 21.53
N ASP A 15 22.97 -25.41 21.33
CA ASP A 15 22.10 -25.64 20.20
C ASP A 15 21.19 -24.41 20.06
N ILE A 16 21.65 -23.41 19.30
CA ILE A 16 20.77 -22.38 18.81
C ILE A 16 19.91 -23.08 17.76
N PRO A 17 18.58 -23.15 17.93
CA PRO A 17 17.73 -23.75 16.91
C PRO A 17 18.00 -23.00 15.60
N SER A 18 18.71 -23.67 14.68
CA SER A 18 19.28 -23.07 13.46
C SER A 18 18.26 -22.95 12.33
N THR A 19 16.97 -23.10 12.65
CA THR A 19 15.89 -22.99 11.69
C THR A 19 14.86 -22.08 12.29
N LEU A 20 15.00 -20.78 12.00
CA LEU A 20 13.84 -19.93 11.89
C LEU A 20 12.92 -20.64 10.89
N ASP A 21 11.88 -21.28 11.40
CA ASP A 21 10.93 -22.06 10.62
C ASP A 21 10.30 -21.15 9.57
N ILE A 22 10.77 -21.25 8.32
CA ILE A 22 10.30 -20.41 7.21
C ILE A 22 8.79 -20.64 6.98
N ALA A 23 8.24 -21.80 7.36
CA ALA A 23 6.81 -22.07 7.26
C ALA A 23 5.99 -21.28 8.30
N ALA A 24 6.52 -21.02 9.49
CA ALA A 24 5.87 -20.13 10.47
C ALA A 24 5.80 -18.66 10.02
N ILE A 25 6.71 -18.20 9.14
CA ILE A 25 6.70 -16.82 8.61
C ILE A 25 5.59 -16.64 7.55
N ALA A 26 5.27 -17.71 6.80
CA ALA A 26 4.25 -17.66 5.75
C ALA A 26 2.82 -17.48 6.31
N ASP A 27 2.52 -18.10 7.45
CA ASP A 27 1.21 -18.00 8.12
C ASP A 27 0.93 -16.59 8.66
N ILE A 28 1.97 -15.91 9.16
CA ILE A 28 1.88 -14.53 9.66
C ILE A 28 1.65 -13.53 8.52
N ALA A 29 2.26 -13.75 7.35
CA ALA A 29 2.12 -12.88 6.20
C ALA A 29 0.71 -12.93 5.57
N ASP A 30 0.08 -14.11 5.52
CA ASP A 30 -1.26 -14.32 4.96
C ASP A 30 -2.34 -13.57 5.76
N SER A 31 -2.26 -13.65 7.09
CA SER A 31 -3.17 -12.93 7.98
C SER A 31 -3.08 -11.40 7.79
N ASN A 32 -1.86 -10.86 7.72
CA ASN A 32 -1.65 -9.42 7.57
C ASN A 32 -2.10 -8.88 6.20
N LEU A 33 -1.94 -9.69 5.14
CA LEU A 33 -2.46 -9.38 3.81
C LEU A 33 -3.98 -9.31 3.80
N ASN A 34 -4.66 -10.24 4.50
CA ASN A 34 -6.11 -10.23 4.67
C ASN A 34 -6.61 -8.97 5.39
N ASP A 35 -5.94 -8.51 6.46
CA ASP A 35 -6.31 -7.28 7.15
C ASP A 35 -6.20 -6.05 6.25
N ARG A 36 -5.14 -5.99 5.43
CA ARG A 36 -4.93 -4.89 4.47
C ARG A 36 -5.96 -4.92 3.33
N GLU A 37 -6.28 -6.10 2.82
CA GLU A 37 -7.30 -6.29 1.79
C GLU A 37 -8.69 -5.93 2.33
N MET A 38 -9.03 -6.36 3.55
CA MET A 38 -10.28 -5.98 4.20
C MET A 38 -10.39 -4.47 4.39
N ARG A 39 -9.33 -3.79 4.86
CA ARG A 39 -9.32 -2.33 4.95
C ARG A 39 -9.55 -1.65 3.61
N ARG A 40 -8.89 -2.13 2.54
CA ARG A 40 -9.13 -1.63 1.18
C ARG A 40 -10.56 -1.80 0.73
N GLN A 41 -11.17 -2.96 1.00
CA GLN A 41 -12.55 -3.23 0.64
C GLN A 41 -13.51 -2.30 1.38
N VAL A 42 -13.30 -2.09 2.69
CA VAL A 42 -14.12 -1.16 3.49
C VAL A 42 -14.00 0.26 2.97
N VAL A 43 -12.78 0.74 2.69
CA VAL A 43 -12.53 2.07 2.11
C VAL A 43 -13.19 2.21 0.74
N ALA A 44 -13.12 1.18 -0.11
CA ALA A 44 -13.76 1.18 -1.43
C ALA A 44 -15.29 1.24 -1.34
N GLN A 45 -15.90 0.54 -0.37
CA GLN A 45 -17.34 0.64 -0.13
C GLN A 45 -17.72 2.06 0.33
N LYS A 46 -17.01 2.61 1.31
CA LYS A 46 -17.20 4.00 1.77
C LYS A 46 -17.07 5.00 0.61
N LEU A 47 -16.14 4.79 -0.32
CA LEU A 47 -15.96 5.65 -1.50
C LEU A 47 -17.17 5.58 -2.43
N ILE A 48 -17.72 4.40 -2.69
CA ILE A 48 -18.93 4.25 -3.50
C ILE A 48 -20.09 5.03 -2.89
N ASP A 49 -20.23 4.99 -1.56
CA ASP A 49 -21.28 5.73 -0.88
C ASP A 49 -21.16 7.25 -1.10
N THR A 50 -19.95 7.82 -1.26
CA THR A 50 -19.75 9.26 -1.55
C THR A 50 -20.32 9.71 -2.89
N HIS A 51 -20.52 8.80 -3.85
CA HIS A 51 -21.22 9.12 -5.09
C HIS A 51 -22.74 9.29 -4.88
N THR A 52 -23.25 8.97 -3.68
CA THR A 52 -24.64 9.24 -3.32
C THR A 52 -24.81 10.71 -2.95
N PRO A 53 -25.71 11.45 -3.63
CA PRO A 53 -25.94 12.86 -3.33
C PRO A 53 -26.31 13.09 -1.85
N GLY A 54 -25.57 13.99 -1.18
CA GLY A 54 -25.80 14.32 0.23
C GLY A 54 -25.14 13.37 1.24
N PHE A 55 -24.41 12.35 0.78
CA PHE A 55 -23.60 11.51 1.65
C PHE A 55 -22.15 12.00 1.68
N GLN A 56 -21.59 12.16 2.87
CA GLN A 56 -20.19 12.51 3.08
C GLN A 56 -19.53 11.39 3.87
N ALA A 57 -18.59 10.69 3.25
CA ALA A 57 -17.78 9.70 3.94
C ALA A 57 -16.55 10.35 4.58
N GLU A 58 -16.25 9.98 5.82
CA GLU A 58 -15.03 10.38 6.51
C GLU A 58 -13.94 9.31 6.30
N PHE A 59 -12.73 9.74 5.95
CA PHE A 59 -11.58 8.87 5.75
C PHE A 59 -10.42 9.31 6.65
N ASP A 60 -9.77 8.34 7.29
CA ASP A 60 -8.53 8.57 8.02
C ASP A 60 -7.39 8.95 7.07
N PRO A 61 -6.32 9.63 7.52
CA PRO A 61 -5.20 10.03 6.66
C PRO A 61 -4.57 8.85 5.90
N ASP A 62 -4.43 7.68 6.54
CA ASP A 62 -3.94 6.46 5.88
C ASP A 62 -4.91 5.93 4.81
N GLU A 63 -6.23 6.03 5.05
CA GLU A 63 -7.25 5.64 4.07
C GLU A 63 -7.29 6.62 2.88
N ALA A 64 -7.15 7.91 3.14
CA ALA A 64 -7.10 8.96 2.15
C ALA A 64 -5.85 8.87 1.27
N GLU A 65 -4.70 8.52 1.84
CA GLU A 65 -3.48 8.23 1.08
C GLU A 65 -3.67 7.03 0.15
N LEU A 66 -4.30 5.96 0.64
CA LEU A 66 -4.63 4.79 -0.16
C LEU A 66 -5.57 5.12 -1.34
N LEU A 67 -6.48 6.08 -1.16
CA LEU A 67 -7.38 6.60 -2.20
C LEU A 67 -6.70 7.59 -3.16
N GLY A 68 -5.45 7.97 -2.89
CA GLY A 68 -4.74 8.98 -3.69
C GLY A 68 -5.23 10.40 -3.45
N ALA A 69 -5.92 10.68 -2.33
CA ALA A 69 -6.38 12.03 -1.99
C ALA A 69 -5.22 13.04 -1.86
N PHE A 70 -4.04 12.57 -1.44
CA PHE A 70 -2.81 13.37 -1.37
C PHE A 70 -1.95 13.28 -2.63
N LYS A 71 -2.32 12.43 -3.59
CA LYS A 71 -1.62 12.34 -4.87
C LYS A 71 -1.99 13.59 -5.67
N GLU A 72 -0.98 14.25 -6.24
CA GLU A 72 -1.14 15.42 -7.10
C GLU A 72 -1.89 15.04 -8.40
N ASP A 73 -3.21 14.86 -8.31
CA ASP A 73 -4.13 14.62 -9.44
C ASP A 73 -4.78 15.93 -9.93
N ALA A 74 -4.23 17.08 -9.51
CA ALA A 74 -4.68 18.37 -10.02
C ALA A 74 -4.57 18.39 -11.55
N LEU A 75 -5.61 18.88 -12.23
CA LEU A 75 -5.54 19.11 -13.67
C LEU A 75 -4.30 19.96 -13.97
N SER A 76 -3.53 19.54 -14.97
CA SER A 76 -2.47 20.39 -15.51
C SER A 76 -3.09 21.67 -16.08
N GLU A 77 -2.34 22.79 -16.04
CA GLU A 77 -2.83 24.10 -16.54
C GLU A 77 -3.43 24.01 -17.94
N ASN A 78 -2.79 23.23 -18.81
CA ASN A 78 -3.24 23.03 -20.18
C ASN A 78 -4.58 22.29 -20.26
N ASP A 79 -4.77 21.20 -19.51
CA ASP A 79 -6.04 20.46 -19.43
C ASP A 79 -7.16 21.32 -18.81
N ALA A 80 -6.83 22.16 -17.82
CA ALA A 80 -7.81 23.04 -17.18
C ALA A 80 -8.32 24.12 -18.15
N LEU A 81 -7.42 24.65 -18.98
CA LEU A 81 -7.75 25.61 -20.03
C LEU A 81 -8.53 24.98 -21.19
N ASP A 82 -8.21 23.75 -21.59
CA ASP A 82 -8.91 23.02 -22.65
C ASP A 82 -10.36 22.66 -22.25
N SER A 83 -10.58 22.33 -20.97
CA SER A 83 -11.92 22.08 -20.43
C SER A 83 -12.77 23.35 -20.26
N SER A 84 -12.17 24.54 -20.35
CA SER A 84 -12.87 25.80 -20.13
C SER A 84 -13.78 26.16 -21.33
N ILE A 85 -15.09 26.08 -21.11
CA ILE A 85 -16.13 26.42 -22.11
C ILE A 85 -16.08 27.90 -22.56
N ASP A 86 -15.48 28.78 -21.75
CA ASP A 86 -15.30 30.21 -22.05
C ASP A 86 -14.08 30.50 -22.94
N GLN A 87 -13.62 29.54 -23.75
CA GLN A 87 -12.75 29.93 -24.85
C GLN A 87 -13.59 30.75 -25.83
N PRO A 88 -13.22 32.01 -26.14
CA PRO A 88 -13.84 32.70 -27.25
C PRO A 88 -13.52 31.82 -28.46
N HIS A 89 -14.51 31.06 -28.93
CA HIS A 89 -14.52 30.59 -30.30
C HIS A 89 -14.19 31.84 -31.11
N SER A 90 -12.95 31.93 -31.60
CA SER A 90 -12.65 32.88 -32.64
C SER A 90 -13.56 32.43 -33.76
N VAL A 91 -14.72 33.08 -33.84
CA VAL A 91 -15.46 33.19 -35.07
C VAL A 91 -14.44 33.76 -36.04
N ASP A 92 -13.80 32.84 -36.76
CA ASP A 92 -13.13 33.07 -38.01
C ASP A 92 -14.19 33.71 -38.90
N GLY A 93 -14.35 35.03 -38.72
CA GLY A 93 -15.08 35.90 -39.60
C GLY A 93 -14.27 36.00 -40.87
N GLY A 94 -14.27 34.92 -41.65
CA GLY A 94 -13.90 34.98 -43.04
C GLY A 94 -14.80 36.01 -43.73
N GLN A 95 -14.18 37.06 -44.26
CA GLN A 95 -14.31 37.60 -45.63
C GLN A 95 -13.77 39.03 -45.70
#